data_AF-A0A0G4G7N7-F1
#
_entry.id   AF-A0A0G4G7N7-F1
#
_cell.length_a   1.000
_cell.length_b   1.000
_cell.length_c   1.000
_cell.angle_alpha   90.00
_cell.angle_beta   90.00
_cell.angle_gamma   90.00
#
_symmetry.space_group_name_H-M   'P 1'
#
loop_
_entity.id
_entity.type
_entity.pdbx_description
1 polymer ?
#
loop_
_entity_poly.entity_id
_entity_poly.type
_entity_poly.pdbx_seq_one_letter_code
_entity_poly.pdbx_strand_id
1 'polypeptide(L)'
;MSWENYGSLWHVDHIVPIQYRGADGQKPGAETQLARLHFTNLQPMWSKENLRKGNRQCGGGGICHHNRHRSACSECQRDNPAFAARRQRAKEARKIRYKEDAVFRLGKVTRSTVAKCIANIRKKTSAPCLRKRTHEYLGCSFPDLKAHLEKDNFHGNPGMSWENYGSLWHIDHIVPIMYAGPDGQKPDMETVASRLHFLNLQPMWGEENLRKGNRFVGKPPRIPLQSKML
;
A
#
# COMPACT_ATOMS: atom_id res chain seq x y z
N MET A 1 -35.19 -19.46 -12.46
CA MET A 1 -36.30 -18.77 -11.78
C MET A 1 -37.47 -18.80 -12.74
N SER A 2 -38.58 -19.44 -12.38
CA SER A 2 -39.78 -19.53 -13.23
C SER A 2 -40.94 -18.84 -12.53
N TRP A 3 -41.99 -18.47 -13.28
CA TRP A 3 -43.16 -17.83 -12.69
C TRP A 3 -43.92 -18.75 -11.73
N GLU A 4 -43.89 -20.06 -11.96
CA GLU A 4 -44.50 -21.07 -11.10
C GLU A 4 -43.90 -21.12 -9.68
N ASN A 5 -42.64 -20.69 -9.51
CA ASN A 5 -41.96 -20.65 -8.22
C ASN A 5 -41.64 -19.23 -7.72
N TYR A 6 -42.29 -18.22 -8.30
CA TYR A 6 -42.28 -16.85 -7.79
C TYR A 6 -42.96 -16.78 -6.42
N GLY A 7 -42.39 -16.00 -5.50
CA GLY A 7 -42.91 -15.85 -4.13
C GLY A 7 -42.47 -16.94 -3.16
N SER A 8 -42.05 -18.11 -3.65
CA SER A 8 -41.53 -19.21 -2.81
C SER A 8 -40.01 -19.33 -2.92
N LEU A 9 -39.48 -19.52 -4.12
CA LEU A 9 -38.04 -19.70 -4.35
C LEU A 9 -37.32 -18.39 -4.67
N TRP A 10 -37.99 -17.45 -5.32
CA TRP A 10 -37.39 -16.16 -5.69
C TRP A 10 -38.41 -15.03 -5.70
N HIS A 11 -37.92 -13.81 -5.52
CA HIS A 11 -38.69 -12.57 -5.47
C HIS A 11 -38.11 -11.57 -6.49
N VAL A 12 -38.89 -10.55 -6.83
CA VAL A 12 -38.37 -9.32 -7.44
C VAL A 12 -37.87 -8.42 -6.32
N ASP A 13 -36.61 -8.02 -6.40
CA ASP A 13 -35.92 -7.16 -5.44
C ASP A 13 -35.52 -5.83 -6.07
N HIS A 14 -35.45 -4.78 -5.25
CA HIS A 14 -34.88 -3.51 -5.67
C HIS A 14 -33.35 -3.53 -5.50
N ILE A 15 -32.58 -3.34 -6.57
CA ILE A 15 -31.10 -3.26 -6.55
C ILE A 15 -30.63 -2.27 -5.47
N VAL A 16 -31.24 -1.09 -5.46
CA VAL A 16 -31.17 -0.11 -4.37
C VAL A 16 -32.50 -0.10 -3.62
N PRO A 17 -32.54 -0.52 -2.34
CA PRO A 17 -33.76 -0.49 -1.55
C PRO A 17 -34.38 0.91 -1.50
N ILE A 18 -35.70 0.99 -1.57
CA ILE A 18 -36.46 2.26 -1.56
C ILE A 18 -36.04 3.12 -0.37
N GLN A 19 -35.90 2.51 0.82
CA GLN A 19 -35.54 3.16 2.08
C GLN A 19 -34.02 3.20 2.37
N TYR A 20 -33.17 2.85 1.39
CA TYR A 20 -31.72 2.86 1.60
C TYR A 20 -31.23 4.27 1.93
N ARG A 21 -30.60 4.40 3.10
CA ARG A 21 -29.93 5.61 3.58
C ARG A 21 -28.55 5.69 2.94
N GLY A 22 -28.24 6.83 2.34
CA GLY A 22 -26.98 7.06 1.64
C GLY A 22 -25.77 7.05 2.58
N ALA A 23 -24.61 7.45 2.04
CA ALA A 23 -23.37 7.55 2.82
C ALA A 23 -23.43 8.57 3.97
N ASP A 24 -24.35 9.53 3.87
CA ASP A 24 -24.68 10.56 4.86
C ASP A 24 -25.64 10.08 5.96
N GLY A 25 -26.18 8.87 5.85
CA GLY A 25 -27.17 8.32 6.78
C GLY A 25 -28.57 8.93 6.68
N GLN A 26 -28.78 9.87 5.76
CA GLN A 26 -30.07 10.56 5.61
C GLN A 26 -31.09 9.66 4.91
N LYS A 27 -32.38 9.85 5.25
CA LYS A 27 -33.47 9.16 4.54
C LYS A 27 -33.58 9.75 3.12
N PRO A 28 -33.83 8.92 2.10
CA PRO A 28 -34.07 9.42 0.76
C PRO A 28 -35.36 10.24 0.72
N GLY A 29 -35.35 11.35 -0.02
CA GLY A 29 -36.55 12.13 -0.32
C GLY A 29 -37.50 11.42 -1.28
N ALA A 30 -38.70 11.98 -1.45
CA ALA A 30 -39.76 11.38 -2.26
C ALA A 30 -39.35 11.15 -3.73
N GLU A 31 -38.66 12.11 -4.34
CA GLU A 31 -38.16 12.00 -5.73
C GLU A 31 -37.20 10.82 -5.89
N THR A 32 -36.25 10.67 -4.98
CA THR A 32 -35.31 9.54 -4.96
C THR A 32 -36.02 8.21 -4.73
N GLN A 33 -37.05 8.17 -3.90
CA GLN A 33 -37.86 6.97 -3.69
C GLN A 33 -38.64 6.59 -4.94
N LEU A 34 -39.24 7.57 -5.64
CA LEU A 34 -39.93 7.36 -6.92
C LEU A 34 -38.98 6.85 -8.01
N ALA A 35 -37.80 7.44 -8.15
CA ALA A 35 -36.78 6.97 -9.08
C ALA A 35 -36.38 5.50 -8.82
N ARG A 36 -36.38 5.07 -7.55
CA ARG A 36 -36.07 3.69 -7.15
C ARG A 36 -37.20 2.71 -7.46
N LEU A 37 -38.43 3.15 -7.72
CA LEU A 37 -39.52 2.27 -8.14
C LEU A 37 -39.44 1.92 -9.65
N HIS A 38 -38.57 2.59 -10.40
CA HIS A 38 -38.40 2.32 -11.83
C HIS A 38 -37.92 0.89 -12.09
N PHE A 39 -38.41 0.25 -13.16
CA PHE A 39 -38.14 -1.16 -13.45
C PHE A 39 -36.64 -1.47 -13.65
N THR A 40 -35.83 -0.49 -14.04
CA THR A 40 -34.37 -0.64 -14.16
C THR A 40 -33.67 -0.84 -12.81
N ASN A 41 -34.35 -0.53 -11.70
CA ASN A 41 -33.88 -0.83 -10.35
C ASN A 41 -34.37 -2.20 -9.84
N LEU A 42 -35.05 -3.00 -10.66
CA LEU A 42 -35.54 -4.32 -10.26
C LEU A 42 -34.58 -5.42 -10.71
N GLN A 43 -34.41 -6.45 -9.87
CA GLN A 43 -33.65 -7.65 -10.19
C GLN A 43 -34.33 -8.89 -9.59
N PRO A 44 -34.25 -10.05 -10.23
CA PRO A 44 -34.70 -11.29 -9.62
C PRO A 44 -33.68 -11.76 -8.57
N MET A 45 -34.15 -12.21 -7.41
CA MET A 45 -33.29 -12.66 -6.29
C MET A 45 -33.91 -13.86 -5.58
N TRP A 46 -33.10 -14.84 -5.17
CA TRP A 46 -33.57 -15.97 -4.38
C TRP A 46 -34.18 -15.50 -3.05
N SER A 47 -35.32 -16.08 -2.66
CA SER A 47 -36.13 -15.60 -1.54
C SER A 47 -35.34 -15.53 -0.23
N LYS A 48 -34.52 -16.56 0.06
CA LYS A 48 -33.62 -16.59 1.23
C LYS A 48 -32.60 -15.45 1.23
N GLU A 49 -32.08 -15.07 0.08
CA GLU A 49 -31.10 -13.99 -0.05
C GLU A 49 -31.77 -12.61 0.07
N ASN A 50 -32.95 -12.46 -0.53
CA ASN A 50 -33.74 -11.24 -0.45
C ASN A 50 -34.15 -10.92 0.99
N LEU A 51 -34.66 -11.92 1.72
CA LEU A 51 -35.02 -11.79 3.14
C LEU A 51 -33.81 -11.39 4.00
N ARG A 52 -32.61 -11.89 3.69
CA ARG A 52 -31.37 -11.49 4.37
C ARG A 52 -30.92 -10.08 4.00
N LYS A 53 -31.15 -9.61 2.78
CA LYS A 53 -30.67 -8.31 2.28
C LYS A 53 -31.24 -7.14 3.08
N GLY A 54 -32.56 -7.11 3.31
CA GLY A 54 -33.24 -6.01 3.98
C GLY A 54 -33.02 -4.66 3.27
N ASN A 55 -32.91 -3.56 4.03
CA ASN A 55 -32.68 -2.21 3.47
C ASN A 55 -31.21 -1.92 3.11
N ARG A 56 -30.37 -2.94 2.91
CA ARG A 56 -28.97 -2.77 2.51
C ARG A 56 -28.87 -2.75 0.98
N GLN A 57 -28.19 -1.75 0.44
CA GLN A 57 -27.79 -1.78 -0.97
C GLN A 57 -26.92 -3.02 -1.24
N CYS A 58 -27.04 -3.55 -2.46
CA CYS A 58 -26.15 -4.58 -3.00
C CYS A 58 -24.68 -4.33 -2.59
N GLY A 59 -24.17 -5.13 -1.65
CA GLY A 59 -22.81 -5.01 -1.10
C GLY A 59 -22.41 -6.12 -0.10
N GLY A 60 -23.26 -7.14 0.07
CA GLY A 60 -22.97 -8.29 0.94
C GLY A 60 -21.91 -9.24 0.37
N GLY A 61 -21.45 -10.21 1.17
CA GLY A 61 -20.37 -11.15 0.81
C GLY A 61 -20.74 -12.26 -0.19
N GLY A 62 -21.97 -12.26 -0.71
CA GLY A 62 -22.45 -13.26 -1.67
C GLY A 62 -21.83 -13.14 -3.06
N ILE A 63 -22.09 -14.15 -3.89
CA ILE A 63 -21.66 -14.20 -5.29
C ILE A 63 -22.55 -13.25 -6.12
N CYS A 64 -21.95 -12.53 -7.09
CA CYS A 64 -22.65 -11.68 -8.06
C CYS A 64 -22.95 -12.44 -9.36
N HIS A 65 -23.68 -11.81 -10.29
CA HIS A 65 -23.95 -12.40 -11.61
C HIS A 65 -22.69 -12.59 -12.47
N HIS A 66 -21.58 -11.91 -12.17
CA HIS A 66 -20.27 -12.18 -12.78
C HIS A 66 -19.53 -13.39 -12.17
N ASN A 67 -20.24 -14.23 -11.39
CA ASN A 67 -19.69 -15.40 -10.69
C ASN A 67 -18.46 -15.11 -9.81
N ARG A 68 -18.43 -13.92 -9.19
CA ARG A 68 -17.38 -13.47 -8.25
C ARG A 68 -18.01 -13.03 -6.93
N HIS A 69 -17.26 -13.10 -5.83
CA HIS A 69 -17.68 -12.44 -4.59
C HIS A 69 -17.92 -10.96 -4.85
N ARG A 70 -19.09 -10.45 -4.50
CA ARG A 70 -19.50 -9.04 -4.74
C ARG A 70 -18.44 -8.07 -4.21
N SER A 71 -17.87 -8.33 -3.05
CA SER A 71 -16.80 -7.53 -2.41
C SER A 71 -15.51 -7.44 -3.22
N ALA A 72 -15.23 -8.43 -4.08
CA ALA A 72 -14.02 -8.55 -4.89
C ALA A 72 -14.27 -8.33 -6.39
N CYS A 73 -15.54 -8.25 -6.82
CA CYS A 73 -15.91 -8.06 -8.22
C CYS A 73 -15.67 -6.61 -8.66
N SER A 74 -14.64 -6.38 -9.49
CA SER A 74 -14.30 -5.05 -10.00
C SER A 74 -15.46 -4.33 -10.71
N GLU A 75 -16.32 -5.08 -11.40
CA GLU A 75 -17.49 -4.56 -12.11
C GLU A 75 -18.56 -4.09 -11.13
N CYS A 76 -18.91 -4.91 -10.13
CA CYS A 76 -19.87 -4.50 -9.10
C CYS A 76 -19.35 -3.39 -8.17
N GLN A 77 -18.02 -3.23 -8.04
CA GLN A 77 -17.41 -2.22 -7.18
C GLN A 77 -17.10 -0.91 -7.89
N ARG A 78 -17.20 -0.85 -9.24
CA ARG A 78 -16.87 0.32 -10.06
C ARG A 78 -17.69 1.54 -9.63
N ASP A 79 -19.00 1.39 -9.56
CA ASP A 79 -19.96 2.46 -9.28
C ASP A 79 -20.56 2.35 -7.87
N ASN A 80 -19.92 1.58 -6.97
CA ASN A 80 -20.41 1.38 -5.62
C ASN A 80 -20.00 2.56 -4.71
N PRO A 81 -20.93 3.44 -4.28
CA PRO A 81 -20.59 4.62 -3.48
C PRO A 81 -20.05 4.24 -2.10
N ALA A 82 -20.51 3.14 -1.50
CA ALA A 82 -20.01 2.67 -0.21
C ALA A 82 -18.57 2.14 -0.31
N PHE A 83 -18.23 1.49 -1.43
CA PHE A 83 -16.86 1.07 -1.73
C PHE A 83 -15.94 2.27 -1.92
N ALA A 84 -16.37 3.23 -2.75
CA ALA A 84 -15.63 4.47 -2.99
C ALA A 84 -15.39 5.22 -1.68
N ALA A 85 -16.42 5.41 -0.85
CA ALA A 85 -16.32 6.05 0.46
C ALA A 85 -15.37 5.29 1.41
N ARG A 86 -15.46 3.95 1.49
CA ARG A 86 -14.54 3.13 2.30
C ARG A 86 -13.09 3.29 1.83
N ARG A 87 -12.86 3.26 0.51
CA ARG A 87 -11.55 3.48 -0.07
C ARG A 87 -11.00 4.86 0.23
N GLN A 88 -11.85 5.88 0.15
CA GLN A 88 -11.47 7.26 0.45
C GLN A 88 -11.10 7.42 1.93
N ARG A 89 -11.91 6.88 2.86
CA ARG A 89 -11.57 6.83 4.29
C ARG A 89 -10.23 6.13 4.55
N ALA A 90 -9.99 4.98 3.91
CA ALA A 90 -8.73 4.25 4.05
C ALA A 90 -7.53 5.02 3.48
N LYS A 91 -7.73 5.79 2.40
CA LYS A 91 -6.71 6.68 1.82
C LYS A 91 -6.37 7.81 2.79
N GLU A 92 -7.38 8.50 3.34
CA GLU A 92 -7.15 9.59 4.31
C GLU A 92 -6.52 9.08 5.61
N ALA A 93 -7.00 7.98 6.17
CA ALA A 93 -6.39 7.36 7.36
C ALA A 93 -4.91 6.99 7.11
N ARG A 94 -4.57 6.52 5.90
CA ARG A 94 -3.19 6.25 5.52
C ARG A 94 -2.35 7.53 5.38
N LYS A 95 -2.94 8.61 4.86
CA LYS A 95 -2.27 9.93 4.74
C LYS A 95 -1.93 10.49 6.12
N ILE A 96 -2.88 10.44 7.05
CA ILE A 96 -2.70 10.85 8.45
C ILE A 96 -1.59 10.02 9.09
N ARG A 97 -1.69 8.69 9.03
CA ARG A 97 -0.66 7.81 9.58
C ARG A 97 0.71 8.04 8.97
N TYR A 98 0.81 8.31 7.66
CA TYR A 98 2.09 8.61 7.03
C TYR A 98 2.73 9.90 7.56
N LYS A 99 1.94 10.90 7.95
CA LYS A 99 2.43 12.15 8.53
C LYS A 99 2.88 11.95 9.98
N GLU A 100 2.08 11.24 10.78
CA GLU A 100 2.26 11.14 12.24
C GLU A 100 3.17 9.99 12.69
N ASP A 101 3.17 8.86 11.97
CA ASP A 101 3.92 7.66 12.32
C ASP A 101 5.21 7.58 11.47
N ALA A 102 6.31 8.08 12.03
CA ALA A 102 7.63 8.08 11.40
C ALA A 102 8.09 6.66 11.01
N VAL A 103 7.82 5.65 11.84
CA VAL A 103 8.18 4.25 11.59
C VAL A 103 7.39 3.70 10.40
N PHE A 104 6.10 3.99 10.31
CA PHE A 104 5.26 3.60 9.16
C PHE A 104 5.73 4.26 7.87
N ARG A 105 6.03 5.57 7.91
CA ARG A 105 6.56 6.33 6.77
C ARG A 105 7.91 5.81 6.31
N LEU A 106 8.86 5.61 7.23
CA LEU A 106 10.15 4.97 6.99
C LEU A 106 9.98 3.61 6.32
N GLY A 107 9.13 2.76 6.91
CA GLY A 107 8.84 1.44 6.35
C GLY A 107 8.19 1.48 4.97
N LYS A 108 7.47 2.53 4.60
CA LYS A 108 6.91 2.69 3.25
C LYS A 108 7.99 3.07 2.24
N VAL A 109 8.83 4.04 2.57
CA VAL A 109 9.92 4.52 1.70
C VAL A 109 10.95 3.41 1.47
N THR A 110 11.44 2.79 2.54
CA THR A 110 12.49 1.77 2.45
C THR A 110 12.04 0.52 1.71
N ARG A 111 10.80 0.06 1.94
CA ARG A 111 10.22 -1.07 1.16
C ARG A 111 10.17 -0.77 -0.33
N SER A 112 9.82 0.46 -0.71
CA SER A 112 9.78 0.89 -2.11
C SER A 112 11.18 0.87 -2.73
N THR A 113 12.19 1.39 -2.03
CA THR A 113 13.59 1.37 -2.48
C THR A 113 14.09 -0.07 -2.67
N VAL A 114 13.95 -0.92 -1.65
CA VAL A 114 14.35 -2.34 -1.72
C VAL A 114 13.63 -3.04 -2.87
N ALA A 115 12.31 -2.86 -3.02
CA ALA A 115 11.56 -3.49 -4.11
C ALA A 115 12.07 -3.09 -5.50
N LYS A 116 12.43 -1.81 -5.72
CA LYS A 116 13.01 -1.34 -6.98
C LYS A 116 14.38 -1.97 -7.25
N CYS A 117 15.25 -2.01 -6.24
CA CYS A 117 16.57 -2.64 -6.34
C CYS A 117 16.46 -4.14 -6.66
N ILE A 118 15.61 -4.86 -5.92
CA ILE A 118 15.42 -6.30 -6.10
C ILE A 118 14.74 -6.63 -7.44
N ALA A 119 13.82 -5.79 -7.93
CA ALA A 119 13.21 -5.99 -9.24
C ALA A 119 14.24 -5.87 -10.38
N ASN A 120 15.15 -4.90 -10.29
CA ASN A 120 16.24 -4.74 -11.26
C ASN A 120 17.25 -5.90 -11.20
N ILE A 121 17.49 -6.41 -9.99
CA ILE A 121 18.26 -7.61 -9.71
C ILE A 121 17.66 -8.83 -10.44
N ARG A 122 16.39 -9.15 -10.18
CA ARG A 122 15.73 -10.35 -10.73
C ARG A 122 15.69 -10.40 -12.24
N LYS A 123 15.56 -9.25 -12.92
CA LYS A 123 15.58 -9.17 -14.38
C LYS A 123 16.90 -9.67 -15.00
N LYS A 124 18.00 -9.66 -14.24
CA LYS A 124 19.34 -10.02 -14.72
C LYS A 124 19.79 -11.42 -14.30
N THR A 125 18.99 -12.13 -13.52
CA THR A 125 19.39 -13.42 -12.94
C THR A 125 18.35 -14.49 -13.29
N SER A 126 18.80 -15.58 -13.90
CA SER A 126 17.97 -16.74 -14.27
C SER A 126 17.71 -17.69 -13.09
N ALA A 127 18.46 -17.54 -11.99
CA ALA A 127 18.37 -18.42 -10.82
C ALA A 127 17.20 -18.05 -9.89
N PRO A 128 16.58 -19.04 -9.21
CA PRO A 128 15.57 -18.78 -8.19
C PRO A 128 16.21 -18.01 -7.01
N CYS A 129 15.90 -16.72 -6.87
CA CYS A 129 16.34 -15.97 -5.70
C CYS A 129 15.39 -16.25 -4.51
N LEU A 130 15.94 -16.58 -3.34
CA LEU A 130 15.16 -16.67 -2.11
C LEU A 130 14.49 -15.32 -1.83
N ARG A 131 13.18 -15.36 -1.53
CA ARG A 131 12.36 -14.16 -1.37
C ARG A 131 12.51 -13.60 0.05
N LYS A 132 13.57 -12.85 0.30
CA LYS A 132 13.79 -12.16 1.59
C LYS A 132 12.78 -11.03 1.81
N ARG A 133 12.41 -10.81 3.08
CA ARG A 133 11.64 -9.64 3.54
C ARG A 133 12.55 -8.42 3.62
N THR A 134 11.96 -7.23 3.60
CA THR A 134 12.72 -5.96 3.60
C THR A 134 13.64 -5.80 4.81
N HIS A 135 13.21 -6.21 6.01
CA HIS A 135 14.05 -6.09 7.22
C HIS A 135 15.29 -7.01 7.16
N GLU A 136 15.22 -8.12 6.42
CA GLU A 136 16.38 -9.01 6.23
C GLU A 136 17.44 -8.37 5.34
N TYR A 137 17.05 -7.58 4.33
CA TYR A 137 17.99 -6.78 3.55
C TYR A 137 18.58 -5.63 4.36
N LEU A 138 17.75 -4.98 5.18
CA LEU A 138 18.19 -3.88 6.03
C LEU A 138 19.11 -4.34 7.15
N GLY A 139 18.96 -5.57 7.64
CA GLY A 139 19.67 -6.07 8.83
C GLY A 139 19.13 -5.52 10.17
N CYS A 140 17.96 -4.89 10.17
CA CYS A 140 17.30 -4.38 11.38
C CYS A 140 15.78 -4.19 11.19
N SER A 141 15.06 -3.96 12.28
CA SER A 141 13.65 -3.57 12.24
C SER A 141 13.47 -2.09 11.87
N PHE A 142 12.25 -1.65 11.52
CA PHE A 142 12.01 -0.22 11.25
C PHE A 142 12.13 0.69 12.48
N PRO A 143 11.72 0.27 13.69
CA PRO A 143 12.06 1.00 14.93
C PRO A 143 13.58 1.15 15.12
N ASP A 144 14.35 0.08 14.91
CA ASP A 144 15.82 0.14 15.05
C ASP A 144 16.45 1.05 14.00
N LEU A 145 15.96 1.01 12.75
CA LEU A 145 16.40 1.93 11.70
C LEU A 145 16.10 3.39 12.07
N LYS A 146 14.94 3.67 12.66
CA LYS A 146 14.61 5.00 13.16
C LYS A 146 15.60 5.43 14.24
N ALA A 147 15.87 4.58 15.23
CA ALA A 147 16.84 4.86 16.29
C ALA A 147 18.27 5.08 15.74
N HIS A 148 18.69 4.27 14.76
CA HIS A 148 19.96 4.44 14.07
C HIS A 148 20.05 5.81 13.39
N LEU A 149 19.01 6.24 12.67
CA LEU A 149 18.99 7.53 11.99
C LEU A 149 18.95 8.72 12.96
N GLU A 150 18.34 8.57 14.14
CA GLU A 150 18.25 9.62 15.17
C GLU A 150 19.51 9.77 16.02
N LYS A 151 20.42 8.77 15.98
CA LYS A 151 21.65 8.74 16.77
C LYS A 151 22.42 10.07 16.67
N ASP A 152 22.96 10.56 17.78
CA ASP A 152 23.74 11.81 17.85
C ASP A 152 23.00 13.00 17.22
N ASN A 153 21.69 13.10 17.44
CA ASN A 153 20.80 14.12 16.84
C ASN A 153 20.90 14.15 15.31
N PHE A 154 20.53 13.04 14.68
CA PHE A 154 20.65 12.83 13.23
C PHE A 154 22.09 12.88 12.70
N HIS A 155 22.98 12.12 13.35
CA HIS A 155 24.39 11.96 13.00
C HIS A 155 25.14 13.30 13.00
N GLY A 156 24.81 14.18 13.95
CA GLY A 156 25.41 15.51 14.09
C GLY A 156 24.86 16.56 13.13
N ASN A 157 23.69 16.35 12.53
CA ASN A 157 23.03 17.32 11.65
C ASN A 157 21.94 18.12 12.39
N PRO A 158 22.29 19.25 13.04
CA PRO A 158 21.33 20.03 13.83
C PRO A 158 20.20 20.57 12.94
N GLY A 159 18.97 20.54 13.45
CA GLY A 159 17.78 21.04 12.75
C GLY A 159 17.04 19.99 11.91
N MET A 160 17.56 18.77 11.78
CA MET A 160 16.80 17.65 11.21
C MET A 160 15.75 17.16 12.20
N SER A 161 14.56 16.83 11.70
CA SER A 161 13.49 16.24 12.49
C SER A 161 12.56 15.39 11.61
N TRP A 162 11.71 14.55 12.21
CA TRP A 162 10.75 13.78 11.41
C TRP A 162 9.66 14.65 10.78
N GLU A 163 9.43 15.86 11.28
CA GLU A 163 8.48 16.83 10.73
C GLU A 163 8.98 17.38 9.38
N ASN A 164 10.29 17.58 9.24
CA ASN A 164 10.90 18.07 7.99
C ASN A 164 11.51 16.95 7.10
N TYR A 165 11.43 15.69 7.53
CA TYR A 165 11.82 14.52 6.73
C TYR A 165 11.01 14.40 5.43
N GLY A 166 11.72 14.30 4.31
CA GLY A 166 11.15 14.25 2.96
C GLY A 166 11.13 15.61 2.27
N SER A 167 11.05 16.70 3.05
CA SER A 167 11.05 18.07 2.53
C SER A 167 12.43 18.71 2.58
N LEU A 168 13.11 18.65 3.72
CA LEU A 168 14.43 19.28 3.91
C LEU A 168 15.56 18.26 3.88
N TRP A 169 15.37 17.07 4.45
CA TRP A 169 16.38 16.01 4.47
C TRP A 169 15.79 14.66 4.03
N HIS A 170 16.67 13.79 3.55
CA HIS A 170 16.36 12.46 3.03
C HIS A 170 17.26 11.39 3.65
N ILE A 171 16.87 10.14 3.51
CA ILE A 171 17.74 9.00 3.83
C ILE A 171 18.66 8.77 2.64
N ASP A 172 19.95 8.93 2.86
CA ASP A 172 21.01 8.68 1.89
C ASP A 172 21.68 7.33 2.16
N HIS A 173 22.25 6.74 1.11
CA HIS A 173 23.16 5.62 1.24
C HIS A 173 24.60 6.16 1.22
N ILE A 174 25.34 5.99 2.32
CA ILE A 174 26.74 6.43 2.47
C ILE A 174 27.54 6.02 1.23
N VAL A 175 27.54 4.71 0.93
CA VAL A 175 27.94 4.17 -0.37
C VAL A 175 26.70 4.04 -1.26
N PRO A 176 26.58 4.81 -2.36
CA PRO A 176 25.45 4.70 -3.25
C PRO A 176 25.24 3.27 -3.77
N ILE A 177 23.99 2.83 -3.87
CA ILE A 177 23.64 1.45 -4.23
C ILE A 177 24.35 1.00 -5.52
N MET A 178 24.38 1.88 -6.54
CA MET A 178 24.95 1.61 -7.86
C MET A 178 26.36 2.17 -8.06
N TYR A 179 27.06 2.53 -6.98
CA TYR A 179 28.44 3.03 -7.08
C TYR A 179 29.36 1.94 -7.64
N ALA A 180 30.13 2.26 -8.68
CA ALA A 180 30.98 1.28 -9.35
C ALA A 180 32.22 0.88 -8.52
N GLY A 181 32.74 1.80 -7.70
CA GLY A 181 34.01 1.56 -7.02
C GLY A 181 35.22 1.97 -7.87
N PRO A 182 36.44 1.79 -7.35
CA PRO A 182 37.68 2.26 -7.99
C PRO A 182 38.03 1.54 -9.29
N ASP A 183 37.59 0.29 -9.45
CA ASP A 183 37.80 -0.54 -10.65
C ASP A 183 36.82 -0.19 -11.80
N GLY A 184 35.88 0.73 -11.55
CA GLY A 184 34.87 1.16 -12.52
C GLY A 184 33.81 0.11 -12.84
N GLN A 185 33.80 -1.04 -12.15
CA GLN A 185 32.87 -2.13 -12.43
C GLN A 185 31.51 -1.89 -11.77
N LYS A 186 30.42 -2.25 -12.44
CA LYS A 186 29.09 -2.16 -11.81
C LYS A 186 29.02 -3.16 -10.64
N PRO A 187 28.42 -2.79 -9.51
CA PRO A 187 28.35 -3.68 -8.36
C PRO A 187 27.55 -4.93 -8.71
N ASP A 188 28.04 -6.07 -8.25
CA ASP A 188 27.30 -7.32 -8.34
C ASP A 188 26.09 -7.33 -7.40
N MET A 189 25.38 -8.44 -7.45
CA MET A 189 24.10 -8.63 -6.78
C MET A 189 24.25 -8.65 -5.26
N GLU A 190 25.31 -9.27 -4.78
CA GLU A 190 25.64 -9.39 -3.37
C GLU A 190 26.05 -8.03 -2.80
N THR A 191 26.82 -7.24 -3.56
CA THR A 191 27.20 -5.87 -3.25
C THR A 191 26.00 -4.93 -3.21
N VAL A 192 25.07 -5.04 -4.17
CA VAL A 192 23.83 -4.25 -4.13
C VAL A 192 23.01 -4.61 -2.89
N ALA A 193 22.89 -5.89 -2.55
CA ALA A 193 22.15 -6.33 -1.38
C ALA A 193 22.81 -5.88 -0.06
N SER A 194 24.13 -5.93 0.04
CA SER A 194 24.86 -5.48 1.25
C SER A 194 24.75 -3.97 1.44
N ARG A 195 24.72 -3.19 0.36
CA ARG A 195 24.53 -1.73 0.42
C ARG A 195 23.13 -1.32 0.89
N LEU A 196 22.13 -2.22 0.91
CA LEU A 196 20.83 -1.94 1.50
C LEU A 196 20.83 -2.00 3.03
N HIS A 197 21.91 -2.45 3.65
CA HIS A 197 22.02 -2.59 5.11
C HIS A 197 21.93 -1.24 5.83
N PHE A 198 21.34 -1.20 7.03
CA PHE A 198 21.06 0.03 7.77
C PHE A 198 22.32 0.83 8.14
N LEU A 199 23.43 0.14 8.36
CA LEU A 199 24.74 0.78 8.60
C LEU A 199 25.28 1.57 7.40
N ASN A 200 24.73 1.34 6.20
CA ASN A 200 25.01 2.14 5.02
C ASN A 200 24.02 3.32 4.85
N LEU A 201 23.07 3.48 5.76
CA LEU A 201 22.07 4.56 5.70
C LEU A 201 22.46 5.69 6.66
N GLN A 202 22.30 6.92 6.20
CA GLN A 202 22.52 8.13 6.97
C GLN A 202 21.44 9.18 6.68
N PRO A 203 21.12 10.06 7.64
CA PRO A 203 20.38 11.28 7.33
C PRO A 203 21.29 12.26 6.56
N MET A 204 20.74 12.91 5.53
CA MET A 204 21.46 13.92 4.72
C MET A 204 20.49 14.99 4.23
N TRP A 205 20.91 16.25 4.22
CA TRP A 205 20.09 17.33 3.65
C TRP A 205 19.77 17.06 2.19
N GLY A 206 18.55 17.36 1.77
CA GLY A 206 18.03 16.98 0.45
C GLY A 206 18.86 17.58 -0.68
N GLU A 207 19.23 18.85 -0.57
CA GLU A 207 20.10 19.53 -1.53
C GLU A 207 21.49 18.86 -1.64
N GLU A 208 22.08 18.49 -0.50
CA GLU A 208 23.37 17.80 -0.45
C GLU A 208 23.28 16.39 -1.05
N ASN A 209 22.20 15.67 -0.76
CA ASN A 209 21.94 14.33 -1.29
C ASN A 209 21.75 14.37 -2.82
N LEU A 210 20.99 15.34 -3.33
CA LEU A 210 20.83 15.58 -4.76
C LEU A 210 22.16 15.92 -5.42
N ARG A 211 22.95 16.80 -4.79
CA ARG A 211 24.29 17.15 -5.28
C ARG A 211 25.22 15.93 -5.26
N LYS A 212 25.18 15.08 -4.23
CA LYS A 212 26.00 13.87 -4.09
C LYS A 212 25.74 12.87 -5.23
N GLY A 213 24.49 12.59 -5.53
CA GLY A 213 24.11 11.63 -6.58
C GLY A 213 24.72 10.23 -6.36
N ASN A 214 25.20 9.58 -7.43
CA ASN A 214 25.82 8.26 -7.35
C ASN A 214 27.33 8.30 -7.03
N ARG A 215 27.81 9.38 -6.40
CA ARG A 215 29.22 9.50 -5.99
C ARG A 215 29.39 9.09 -4.54
N PHE A 216 30.48 8.38 -4.27
CA PHE A 216 30.89 8.04 -2.92
C PHE A 216 31.83 9.13 -2.37
N VAL A 217 31.51 9.65 -1.19
CA VAL A 217 32.30 10.68 -0.50
C VAL A 217 32.62 10.15 0.89
N GLY A 218 33.89 9.92 1.20
CA GLY A 218 34.36 9.50 2.53
C GLY A 218 34.90 8.07 2.64
N LYS A 219 34.89 7.50 3.85
CA LYS A 219 35.31 6.11 4.15
C LYS A 219 34.07 5.19 4.29
N PRO A 220 34.08 3.98 3.71
CA PRO A 220 32.88 3.13 3.72
C PRO A 220 32.61 2.63 5.14
N PRO A 221 31.34 2.51 5.57
CA PRO A 221 31.02 1.93 6.86
C PRO A 221 31.42 0.44 6.87
N ARG A 222 31.76 -0.09 8.05
CA ARG A 222 31.92 -1.54 8.22
C ARG A 222 30.54 -2.19 8.13
N ILE A 223 30.18 -2.65 6.94
CA ILE A 223 28.95 -3.42 6.70
C ILE A 223 29.29 -4.89 6.96
N PRO A 224 28.64 -5.56 7.93
CA PRO A 224 28.79 -7.01 8.08
C PRO A 224 28.41 -7.67 6.76
N LEU A 225 29.28 -8.55 6.24
CA LEU A 225 28.86 -9.44 5.17
C LEU A 225 27.62 -10.17 5.66
N GLN A 226 26.52 -10.12 4.89
CA GLN A 226 25.35 -10.92 5.23
C GLN A 226 25.83 -12.35 5.26
N SER A 227 25.89 -12.94 6.46
CA SER A 227 26.24 -14.35 6.63
C SER A 227 25.42 -15.13 5.60
N LYS A 228 26.09 -15.93 4.77
CA LYS A 228 25.41 -16.97 4.00
C LYS A 228 24.73 -17.82 5.05
N MET A 229 23.43 -17.59 5.29
CA MET A 229 22.62 -18.55 6.01
C MET A 229 22.68 -19.82 5.16
N LEU A 230 23.45 -20.79 5.65
CA LEU A 230 23.44 -22.17 5.20
C LEU A 230 22.01 -22.71 5.27
#